data_AF-A0A1Q8GA55-F1
#
_entry.id   AF-A0A1Q8GA55-F1
#
_cell.length_a   1.000
_cell.length_b   1.000
_cell.length_c   1.000
_cell.angle_alpha   90.00
_cell.angle_beta   90.00
_cell.angle_gamma   90.00
#
_symmetry.space_group_name_H-M   'P 1'
#
loop_
_entity.id
_entity.type
_entity.pdbx_description
1 polymer ?
#
loop_
_entity_poly.entity_id
_entity_poly.type
_entity_poly.pdbx_seq_one_letter_code
_entity_poly.pdbx_strand_id
1 'polypeptide(L)'
;MTAASVSASTDAPSGKPFPEVTFDRVSEIFGHNLDTSEERLQTLLLAIGMDHTTPTSPHFQEEVGIPFIVHYGPNHWVNRLTSGDMSVGVLVNNALLLLFAEADIPNREQAAFDLMKLASDKGYWPADYFVAETNLLNHLVRGPEVAIPMAPTIEASGLKQLARDTMDSFSRCAEIGFAPCRYRIGFWLSNSQKTLQDGLKVLQAAIDVNLKDTRYEDKLDGALVAAAQELAERGGAIGLNSDTVDQYRKLIDQYSRSTSRLVN
;
A
#
# COMPACT_ATOMS: atom_id res chain seq x y z
N MET A 1 -2.15 18.33 -44.20
CA MET A 1 -1.34 17.40 -43.38
C MET A 1 -0.02 18.08 -43.06
N THR A 2 0.15 18.51 -41.82
CA THR A 2 1.44 18.86 -41.22
C THR A 2 1.29 18.53 -39.75
N ALA A 3 1.92 17.43 -39.33
CA ALA A 3 1.98 17.02 -37.94
C ALA A 3 2.89 18.01 -37.20
N ALA A 4 2.37 18.65 -36.16
CA ALA A 4 3.19 19.43 -35.24
C ALA A 4 4.06 18.44 -34.44
N SER A 5 5.37 18.54 -34.61
CA SER A 5 6.34 17.88 -33.75
C SER A 5 6.25 18.48 -32.36
N VAL A 6 5.75 17.70 -31.40
CA VAL A 6 5.83 18.06 -29.98
C VAL A 6 7.29 17.90 -29.56
N SER A 7 7.98 19.03 -29.39
CA SER A 7 9.32 19.05 -28.82
C SER A 7 9.24 18.54 -27.38
N ALA A 8 9.86 17.40 -27.12
CA ALA A 8 10.15 16.98 -25.76
C ALA A 8 11.10 18.03 -25.16
N SER A 9 10.63 18.77 -24.15
CA SER A 9 11.45 19.72 -23.41
C SER A 9 12.56 18.95 -22.69
N THR A 10 13.77 19.02 -23.21
CA THR A 10 15.00 18.45 -22.65
C THR A 10 15.58 19.32 -21.53
N ASP A 11 14.75 19.71 -20.57
CA ASP A 11 15.22 20.41 -19.36
C ASP A 11 14.99 19.49 -18.15
N ALA A 12 15.82 18.46 -18.04
CA ALA A 12 16.05 17.81 -16.76
C ALA A 12 17.18 18.59 -16.05
N PRO A 13 16.91 19.34 -14.97
CA PRO A 13 17.98 19.94 -14.19
C PRO A 13 18.78 18.80 -13.55
N SER A 14 20.06 18.71 -13.88
CA SER A 14 21.00 17.82 -13.20
C SER A 14 20.95 18.10 -11.69
N GLY A 15 20.34 17.21 -10.92
CA GLY A 15 20.31 17.29 -9.45
C GLY A 15 18.99 16.95 -8.77
N LYS A 16 17.87 16.73 -9.48
CA LYS A 16 16.61 16.26 -8.87
C LYS A 16 16.31 14.82 -9.32
N PRO A 17 16.18 13.85 -8.40
CA PRO A 17 15.89 12.45 -8.74
C PRO A 17 14.45 12.23 -9.25
N PHE A 18 13.58 13.24 -9.14
CA PHE A 18 12.17 13.18 -9.53
C PHE A 18 11.77 14.35 -10.44
N PRO A 19 10.92 14.13 -11.46
CA PRO A 19 10.34 15.20 -12.24
C PRO A 19 9.50 16.15 -11.37
N GLU A 20 9.66 17.46 -11.56
CA GLU A 20 8.75 18.43 -10.96
C GLU A 20 7.42 18.45 -11.72
N VAL A 21 6.33 18.33 -10.97
CA VAL A 21 4.96 18.31 -11.52
C VAL A 21 4.11 19.36 -10.82
N THR A 22 3.24 20.00 -11.59
CA THR A 22 2.29 20.99 -11.06
C THR A 22 0.94 20.34 -10.83
N PHE A 23 0.15 20.90 -9.90
CA PHE A 23 -1.21 20.42 -9.65
C PHE A 23 -2.05 20.40 -10.93
N ASP A 24 -1.98 21.47 -11.75
CA ASP A 24 -2.70 21.55 -13.02
C ASP A 24 -2.41 20.37 -13.96
N ARG A 25 -1.12 19.97 -14.08
CA ARG A 25 -0.72 18.84 -14.94
C ARG A 25 -1.14 17.49 -14.36
N VAL A 26 -1.21 17.37 -13.03
CA VAL A 26 -1.72 16.17 -12.37
C VAL A 26 -3.23 16.06 -12.59
N SER A 27 -3.97 17.16 -12.40
CA SER A 27 -5.42 17.23 -12.62
C SER A 27 -5.82 17.01 -14.08
N GLU A 28 -4.98 17.40 -15.05
CA GLU A 28 -5.23 17.13 -16.47
C GLU A 28 -5.30 15.62 -16.78
N ILE A 29 -4.55 14.79 -16.06
CA ILE A 29 -4.47 13.34 -16.32
C ILE A 29 -5.43 12.56 -15.42
N PHE A 30 -5.50 12.92 -14.14
CA PHE A 30 -6.20 12.13 -13.13
C PHE A 30 -7.45 12.81 -12.55
N GLY A 31 -7.74 14.05 -12.94
CA GLY A 31 -8.83 14.84 -12.36
C GLY A 31 -8.70 14.94 -10.84
N HIS A 32 -9.76 14.51 -10.15
CA HIS A 32 -9.82 14.43 -8.69
C HIS A 32 -9.59 13.01 -8.14
N ASN A 33 -9.30 12.02 -8.98
CA ASN A 33 -9.32 10.60 -8.57
C ASN A 33 -8.12 10.19 -7.71
N LEU A 34 -7.03 10.97 -7.70
CA LEU A 34 -5.93 10.75 -6.76
C LEU A 34 -6.33 11.05 -5.31
N ASP A 35 -7.36 11.89 -5.10
CA ASP A 35 -7.99 12.14 -3.80
C ASP A 35 -9.14 11.14 -3.58
N THR A 36 -8.81 9.85 -3.66
CA THR A 36 -9.75 8.74 -3.47
C THR A 36 -9.99 8.49 -1.98
N SER A 37 -11.21 8.10 -1.60
CA SER A 37 -11.51 7.60 -0.25
C SER A 37 -11.12 6.13 -0.05
N GLU A 38 -10.62 5.45 -1.09
CA GLU A 38 -10.23 4.06 -1.03
C GLU A 38 -8.85 3.89 -0.35
N GLU A 39 -8.85 3.39 0.89
CA GLU A 39 -7.66 3.21 1.74
C GLU A 39 -6.54 2.41 1.05
N ARG A 40 -6.90 1.35 0.30
CA ARG A 40 -5.94 0.53 -0.46
C ARG A 40 -5.16 1.37 -1.49
N LEU A 41 -5.83 2.26 -2.21
CA LEU A 41 -5.20 3.10 -3.22
C LEU A 41 -4.38 4.23 -2.61
N GLN A 42 -4.87 4.83 -1.52
CA GLN A 42 -4.09 5.81 -0.76
C GLN A 42 -2.79 5.20 -0.22
N THR A 43 -2.88 3.99 0.33
CA THR A 43 -1.73 3.27 0.88
C THR A 43 -0.77 2.80 -0.21
N LEU A 44 -1.27 2.45 -1.41
CA LEU A 44 -0.44 2.18 -2.58
C LEU A 44 0.37 3.42 -2.99
N LEU A 45 -0.26 4.59 -3.07
CA LEU A 45 0.45 5.84 -3.40
C LEU A 45 1.51 6.17 -2.33
N LEU A 46 1.19 5.96 -1.05
CA LEU A 46 2.16 6.07 0.04
C LEU A 46 3.33 5.09 -0.14
N ALA A 47 3.05 3.82 -0.45
CA ALA A 47 4.06 2.80 -0.67
C ALA A 47 5.01 3.18 -1.81
N ILE A 48 4.48 3.68 -2.93
CA ILE A 48 5.27 4.18 -4.06
C ILE A 48 6.13 5.39 -3.64
N GLY A 49 5.57 6.35 -2.90
CA GLY A 49 6.35 7.48 -2.38
C GLY A 49 7.45 7.06 -1.40
N MET A 50 7.19 6.03 -0.60
CA MET A 50 8.16 5.45 0.31
C MET A 50 9.26 4.67 -0.42
N ASP A 51 8.95 4.01 -1.53
CA ASP A 51 9.93 3.27 -2.36
C ASP A 51 11.08 4.18 -2.80
N HIS A 52 10.71 5.37 -3.26
CA HIS A 52 11.62 6.43 -3.69
C HIS A 52 12.44 7.09 -2.59
N THR A 53 12.03 6.95 -1.32
CA THR A 53 12.66 7.62 -0.18
C THR A 53 13.30 6.64 0.80
N THR A 54 13.19 5.34 0.54
CA THR A 54 13.75 4.28 1.38
C THR A 54 15.07 3.80 0.75
N PRO A 55 16.25 4.13 1.33
CA PRO A 55 17.54 3.84 0.70
C PRO A 55 17.84 2.35 0.50
N THR A 56 17.16 1.48 1.26
CA THR A 56 17.27 0.02 1.16
C THR A 56 16.32 -0.58 0.14
N SER A 57 15.45 0.22 -0.50
CA SER A 57 14.59 -0.30 -1.55
C SER A 57 15.41 -0.70 -2.78
N PRO A 58 15.22 -1.90 -3.34
CA PRO A 58 15.87 -2.30 -4.58
C PRO A 58 15.39 -1.51 -5.81
N HIS A 59 14.23 -0.84 -5.72
CA HIS A 59 13.56 -0.19 -6.85
C HIS A 59 13.57 1.34 -6.78
N PHE A 60 14.32 1.95 -5.85
CA PHE A 60 14.28 3.40 -5.60
C PHE A 60 14.60 4.28 -6.82
N GLN A 61 15.26 3.73 -7.85
CA GLN A 61 15.62 4.38 -9.11
C GLN A 61 14.61 4.16 -10.25
N GLU A 62 13.62 3.28 -10.07
CA GLU A 62 12.61 3.01 -11.09
C GLU A 62 11.77 4.26 -11.35
N GLU A 63 11.43 4.51 -12.62
CA GLU A 63 10.59 5.64 -13.03
C GLU A 63 9.11 5.33 -12.78
N VAL A 64 8.71 5.20 -11.51
CA VAL A 64 7.38 4.76 -11.09
C VAL A 64 6.59 5.89 -10.43
N GLY A 65 5.28 5.95 -10.70
CA GLY A 65 4.36 6.81 -9.97
C GLY A 65 3.93 8.07 -10.71
N ILE A 66 3.07 8.83 -10.05
CA ILE A 66 2.39 10.01 -10.60
C ILE A 66 3.36 11.02 -11.24
N PRO A 67 4.53 11.36 -10.63
CA PRO A 67 5.45 12.33 -11.24
C PRO A 67 5.93 11.92 -12.63
N PHE A 68 6.26 10.64 -12.83
CA PHE A 68 6.75 10.13 -14.12
C PHE A 68 5.62 9.96 -15.14
N ILE A 69 4.42 9.60 -14.70
CA ILE A 69 3.23 9.59 -15.57
C ILE A 69 2.95 10.97 -16.12
N VAL A 70 3.00 12.00 -15.26
CA VAL A 70 2.76 13.39 -15.67
C VAL A 70 3.90 13.94 -16.53
N HIS A 71 5.15 13.57 -16.22
CA HIS A 71 6.32 14.03 -16.98
C HIS A 71 6.31 13.52 -18.42
N TYR A 72 6.14 12.22 -18.62
CA TYR A 72 6.19 11.59 -19.96
C TYR A 72 4.82 11.52 -20.66
N GLY A 73 3.72 11.62 -19.91
CA GLY A 73 2.34 11.53 -20.39
C GLY A 73 1.80 10.09 -20.49
N PRO A 74 0.47 9.88 -20.43
CA PRO A 74 -0.13 8.54 -20.46
C PRO A 74 0.23 7.72 -21.71
N ASN A 75 0.27 8.36 -22.89
CA ASN A 75 0.57 7.71 -24.16
C ASN A 75 1.97 7.09 -24.20
N HIS A 76 2.95 7.66 -23.47
CA HIS A 76 4.29 7.08 -23.38
C HIS A 76 4.23 5.68 -22.78
N TRP A 77 3.56 5.55 -21.63
CA TRP A 77 3.47 4.30 -20.87
C TRP A 77 2.65 3.24 -21.60
N VAL A 78 1.53 3.65 -22.20
CA VAL A 78 0.68 2.75 -23.00
C VAL A 78 1.45 2.21 -24.21
N ASN A 79 2.18 3.06 -24.94
CA ASN A 79 2.95 2.64 -26.12
C ASN A 79 4.09 1.68 -25.78
N ARG A 80 4.74 1.85 -24.62
CA ARG A 80 5.77 0.91 -24.16
C ARG A 80 5.16 -0.45 -23.83
N LEU A 81 4.04 -0.48 -23.11
CA LEU A 81 3.35 -1.73 -22.79
C LEU A 81 2.88 -2.46 -24.05
N THR A 82 2.29 -1.75 -25.01
CA THR A 82 1.85 -2.36 -26.29
C THR A 82 3.01 -2.84 -27.17
N SER A 83 4.20 -2.27 -26.99
CA SER A 83 5.44 -2.73 -27.64
C SER A 83 6.07 -3.94 -26.94
N GLY A 84 5.46 -4.45 -25.87
CA GLY A 84 5.93 -5.63 -25.11
C GLY A 84 6.94 -5.32 -24.02
N ASP A 85 7.10 -4.06 -23.61
CA ASP A 85 7.95 -3.69 -22.48
C ASP A 85 7.27 -4.08 -21.16
N MET A 86 7.90 -5.00 -20.43
CA MET A 86 7.42 -5.54 -19.15
C MET A 86 8.33 -5.14 -17.99
N SER A 87 8.98 -3.98 -18.07
CA SER A 87 9.72 -3.37 -16.95
C SER A 87 8.77 -2.94 -15.82
N VAL A 88 9.28 -2.87 -14.58
CA VAL A 88 8.49 -2.50 -13.40
C VAL A 88 7.81 -1.14 -13.59
N GLY A 89 8.57 -0.12 -14.03
CA GLY A 89 8.03 1.20 -14.38
C GLY A 89 6.83 1.14 -15.32
N VAL A 90 6.93 0.36 -16.42
CA VAL A 90 5.84 0.26 -17.40
C VAL A 90 4.62 -0.43 -16.82
N LEU A 91 4.80 -1.55 -16.11
CA LEU A 91 3.70 -2.30 -15.51
C LEU A 91 2.95 -1.45 -14.48
N VAL A 92 3.68 -0.83 -13.54
CA VAL A 92 3.08 -0.08 -12.44
C VAL A 92 2.42 1.20 -12.95
N ASN A 93 3.06 1.94 -13.87
CA ASN A 93 2.48 3.18 -14.37
C ASN A 93 1.21 2.94 -15.19
N ASN A 94 1.16 1.87 -15.99
CA ASN A 94 -0.08 1.49 -16.67
C ASN A 94 -1.16 1.02 -15.69
N ALA A 95 -0.79 0.30 -14.62
CA ALA A 95 -1.74 -0.06 -13.57
C ALA A 95 -2.31 1.18 -12.87
N LEU A 96 -1.49 2.18 -12.53
CA LEU A 96 -1.94 3.43 -11.93
C LEU A 96 -2.87 4.22 -12.86
N LEU A 97 -2.54 4.28 -14.15
CA LEU A 97 -3.43 4.90 -15.15
C LEU A 97 -4.82 4.25 -15.16
N LEU A 98 -4.90 2.93 -14.99
CA LEU A 98 -6.18 2.19 -14.92
C LEU A 98 -6.91 2.39 -13.59
N LEU A 99 -6.19 2.35 -12.46
CA LEU A 99 -6.78 2.50 -11.11
C LEU A 99 -7.34 3.89 -10.88
N PHE A 100 -6.69 4.92 -11.42
CA PHE A 100 -7.05 6.32 -11.22
C PHE A 100 -7.69 6.97 -12.46
N ALA A 101 -8.07 6.17 -13.46
CA ALA A 101 -8.77 6.67 -14.64
C ALA A 101 -10.10 7.32 -14.25
N GLU A 102 -10.37 8.50 -14.82
CA GLU A 102 -11.70 9.13 -14.75
C GLU A 102 -12.70 8.41 -15.64
N ALA A 103 -12.24 7.90 -16.78
CA ALA A 103 -13.08 7.15 -17.69
C ALA A 103 -13.52 5.82 -17.07
N ASP A 104 -14.80 5.48 -17.30
CA ASP A 104 -15.31 4.14 -17.04
C ASP A 104 -14.76 3.18 -18.09
N ILE A 105 -13.76 2.40 -17.68
CA ILE A 105 -13.04 1.45 -18.53
C ILE A 105 -13.45 0.03 -18.11
N PRO A 106 -14.05 -0.77 -19.01
CA PRO A 106 -14.42 -2.15 -18.70
C PRO A 106 -13.22 -2.97 -18.22
N ASN A 107 -13.41 -3.73 -17.15
CA ASN A 107 -12.40 -4.61 -16.54
C ASN A 107 -11.11 -3.91 -16.07
N ARG A 108 -11.12 -2.59 -15.88
CA ARG A 108 -9.92 -1.83 -15.48
C ARG A 108 -9.27 -2.34 -14.19
N GLU A 109 -10.08 -2.73 -13.21
CA GLU A 109 -9.58 -3.22 -11.92
C GLU A 109 -8.83 -4.55 -12.08
N GLN A 110 -9.39 -5.48 -12.87
CA GLN A 110 -8.73 -6.75 -13.15
C GLN A 110 -7.44 -6.54 -13.95
N ALA A 111 -7.47 -5.69 -14.98
CA ALA A 111 -6.30 -5.38 -15.78
C ALA A 111 -5.19 -4.71 -14.94
N ALA A 112 -5.54 -3.77 -14.07
CA ALA A 112 -4.59 -3.16 -13.14
C ALA A 112 -4.02 -4.18 -12.14
N PHE A 113 -4.87 -5.07 -11.61
CA PHE A 113 -4.43 -6.15 -10.74
C PHE A 113 -3.45 -7.09 -11.44
N ASP A 114 -3.72 -7.49 -12.69
CA ASP A 114 -2.82 -8.37 -13.45
C ASP A 114 -1.46 -7.71 -13.70
N LEU A 115 -1.44 -6.42 -14.03
CA LEU A 115 -0.20 -5.64 -14.19
C LEU A 115 0.58 -5.52 -12.87
N MET A 116 -0.11 -5.23 -11.76
CA MET A 116 0.51 -5.18 -10.43
C MET A 116 1.03 -6.54 -9.99
N LYS A 117 0.33 -7.64 -10.31
CA LYS A 117 0.80 -8.99 -10.05
C LYS A 117 2.12 -9.27 -10.78
N LEU A 118 2.22 -8.90 -12.06
CA LEU A 118 3.47 -9.03 -12.82
C LEU A 118 4.61 -8.17 -12.25
N ALA A 119 4.30 -6.99 -11.68
CA ALA A 119 5.30 -6.16 -11.00
C ALA A 119 5.74 -6.78 -9.65
N SER A 120 4.79 -7.36 -8.90
CA SER A 120 5.06 -8.12 -7.67
C SER A 120 5.92 -9.36 -7.94
N ASP A 121 5.65 -10.10 -9.02
CA ASP A 121 6.49 -11.24 -9.47
C ASP A 121 7.92 -10.83 -9.83
N LYS A 122 8.14 -9.54 -10.15
CA LYS A 122 9.46 -8.92 -10.37
C LYS A 122 10.09 -8.35 -9.10
N GLY A 123 9.45 -8.54 -7.95
CA GLY A 123 9.93 -8.11 -6.64
C GLY A 123 9.63 -6.64 -6.30
N TYR A 124 8.68 -5.99 -6.97
CA TYR A 124 8.30 -4.62 -6.64
C TYR A 124 7.38 -4.60 -5.40
N TRP A 125 7.95 -4.25 -4.24
CA TRP A 125 7.26 -4.38 -2.95
C TRP A 125 5.98 -3.52 -2.78
N PRO A 126 5.81 -2.34 -3.41
CA PRO A 126 4.52 -1.63 -3.36
C PRO A 126 3.43 -2.41 -4.09
N ALA A 127 3.77 -3.16 -5.14
CA ALA A 127 2.84 -4.07 -5.79
C ALA A 127 2.54 -5.30 -4.93
N ASP A 128 3.51 -5.81 -4.15
CA ASP A 128 3.24 -6.88 -3.16
C ASP A 128 2.12 -6.46 -2.19
N TYR A 129 2.19 -5.22 -1.66
CA TYR A 129 1.11 -4.67 -0.82
C TYR A 129 -0.22 -4.65 -1.56
N PHE A 130 -0.28 -4.05 -2.75
CA PHE A 130 -1.53 -3.89 -3.48
C PHE A 130 -2.19 -5.22 -3.83
N VAL A 131 -1.40 -6.19 -4.32
CA VAL A 131 -1.89 -7.53 -4.68
C VAL A 131 -2.39 -8.25 -3.44
N ALA A 132 -1.63 -8.23 -2.34
CA ALA A 132 -2.02 -8.87 -1.08
C ALA A 132 -3.31 -8.27 -0.50
N GLU A 133 -3.40 -6.94 -0.48
CA GLU A 133 -4.58 -6.23 0.01
C GLU A 133 -5.81 -6.50 -0.85
N THR A 134 -5.65 -6.53 -2.17
CA THR A 134 -6.74 -6.89 -3.10
C THR A 134 -7.23 -8.31 -2.85
N ASN A 135 -6.33 -9.28 -2.75
CA ASN A 135 -6.69 -10.65 -2.45
C ASN A 135 -7.36 -10.77 -1.08
N LEU A 136 -6.88 -10.01 -0.10
CA LEU A 136 -7.45 -9.99 1.25
C LEU A 136 -8.92 -9.55 1.20
N LEU A 137 -9.17 -8.37 0.63
CA LEU A 137 -10.50 -7.74 0.56
C LEU A 137 -11.49 -8.57 -0.27
N ASN A 138 -11.03 -9.15 -1.38
CA ASN A 138 -11.92 -9.86 -2.30
C ASN A 138 -12.24 -11.30 -1.86
N HIS A 139 -11.36 -11.94 -1.08
CA HIS A 139 -11.42 -13.39 -0.91
C HIS A 139 -11.20 -13.90 0.53
N LEU A 140 -10.62 -13.10 1.43
CA LEU A 140 -10.05 -13.62 2.67
C LEU A 140 -10.51 -12.86 3.93
N VAL A 141 -11.54 -12.01 3.84
CA VAL A 141 -12.16 -11.29 4.96
C VAL A 141 -13.59 -11.75 5.22
N ARG A 142 -14.04 -11.61 6.48
CA ARG A 142 -15.44 -11.89 6.89
C ARG A 142 -16.22 -10.59 7.08
N GLY A 143 -17.20 -10.37 6.21
CA GLY A 143 -18.18 -9.30 6.38
C GLY A 143 -17.68 -7.90 5.96
N PRO A 144 -18.60 -6.92 5.86
CA PRO A 144 -18.33 -5.64 5.19
C PRO A 144 -17.70 -4.55 6.08
N GLU A 145 -17.59 -4.73 7.40
CA GLU A 145 -17.29 -3.60 8.31
C GLU A 145 -15.85 -3.57 8.86
N VAL A 146 -15.15 -4.70 8.95
CA VAL A 146 -13.72 -4.75 9.30
C VAL A 146 -13.07 -5.91 8.54
N ALA A 147 -11.99 -5.63 7.80
CA ALA A 147 -11.20 -6.62 7.08
C ALA A 147 -10.42 -7.55 8.05
N ILE A 148 -11.13 -8.36 8.82
CA ILE A 148 -10.55 -9.37 9.72
C ILE A 148 -10.24 -10.62 8.90
N PRO A 149 -8.96 -11.04 8.79
CA PRO A 149 -8.59 -12.19 7.98
C PRO A 149 -9.24 -13.49 8.47
N MET A 150 -9.72 -14.32 7.54
CA MET A 150 -10.47 -15.56 7.80
C MET A 150 -9.66 -16.76 8.32
N ALA A 151 -8.47 -16.52 8.90
CA ALA A 151 -7.44 -17.51 9.20
C ALA A 151 -7.92 -18.91 9.67
N PRO A 152 -8.87 -19.06 10.63
CA PRO A 152 -9.31 -20.38 11.10
C PRO A 152 -10.30 -21.12 10.19
N THR A 153 -10.77 -20.52 9.09
CA THR A 153 -11.94 -21.03 8.32
C THR A 153 -11.64 -21.30 6.84
N ILE A 154 -10.37 -21.29 6.49
CA ILE A 154 -9.88 -21.54 5.13
C ILE A 154 -9.76 -23.04 4.91
N GLU A 155 -10.87 -23.71 4.61
CA GLU A 155 -10.90 -25.16 4.38
C GLU A 155 -10.73 -25.55 2.90
N ALA A 156 -11.19 -24.71 1.96
CA ALA A 156 -11.07 -24.93 0.53
C ALA A 156 -9.61 -24.80 0.05
N SER A 157 -9.11 -25.78 -0.71
CA SER A 157 -7.71 -25.85 -1.16
C SER A 157 -7.25 -24.63 -1.96
N GLY A 158 -8.12 -24.07 -2.82
CA GLY A 158 -7.85 -22.84 -3.57
C GLY A 158 -7.65 -21.62 -2.68
N LEU A 159 -8.48 -21.46 -1.65
CA LEU A 159 -8.34 -20.37 -0.68
C LEU A 159 -7.11 -20.55 0.22
N LYS A 160 -6.69 -21.79 0.50
CA LYS A 160 -5.44 -22.06 1.24
C LYS A 160 -4.22 -21.59 0.47
N GLN A 161 -4.15 -21.85 -0.83
CA GLN A 161 -3.03 -21.36 -1.64
C GLN A 161 -3.04 -19.84 -1.72
N LEU A 162 -4.20 -19.25 -2.04
CA LEU A 162 -4.36 -17.80 -2.10
C LEU A 162 -3.96 -17.12 -0.77
N ALA A 163 -4.36 -17.69 0.36
CA ALA A 163 -3.98 -17.19 1.68
C ALA A 163 -2.47 -17.22 1.93
N ARG A 164 -1.78 -18.29 1.47
CA ARG A 164 -0.31 -18.36 1.54
C ARG A 164 0.33 -17.30 0.67
N ASP A 165 -0.07 -17.20 -0.59
CA ASP A 165 0.49 -16.22 -1.54
C ASP A 165 0.28 -14.78 -1.05
N THR A 166 -0.89 -14.50 -0.45
CA THR A 166 -1.20 -13.20 0.17
C THR A 166 -0.30 -12.93 1.39
N MET A 167 -0.12 -13.91 2.28
CA MET A 167 0.77 -13.77 3.44
C MET A 167 2.24 -13.60 3.02
N ASP A 168 2.69 -14.33 2.00
CA ASP A 168 4.04 -14.21 1.46
C ASP A 168 4.28 -12.82 0.86
N SER A 169 3.28 -12.28 0.15
CA SER A 169 3.34 -10.92 -0.40
C SER A 169 3.37 -9.87 0.71
N PHE A 170 2.52 -9.98 1.73
CA PHE A 170 2.62 -9.10 2.90
C PHE A 170 3.98 -9.22 3.60
N SER A 171 4.54 -10.43 3.70
CA SER A 171 5.83 -10.64 4.34
C SER A 171 6.96 -9.90 3.60
N ARG A 172 6.99 -9.96 2.26
CA ARG A 172 8.00 -9.23 1.46
C ARG A 172 7.96 -7.72 1.67
N CYS A 173 6.78 -7.09 1.66
CA CYS A 173 6.71 -5.64 1.96
C CYS A 173 6.97 -5.31 3.43
N ALA A 174 6.65 -6.21 4.37
CA ALA A 174 6.98 -6.04 5.78
C ALA A 174 8.49 -6.12 6.08
N GLU A 175 9.24 -6.92 5.31
CA GLU A 175 10.70 -7.03 5.37
C GLU A 175 11.40 -5.72 4.98
N ILE A 176 10.85 -4.98 4.00
CA ILE A 176 11.32 -3.63 3.63
C ILE A 176 11.04 -2.60 4.75
N GLY A 177 10.18 -2.95 5.71
CA GLY A 177 9.81 -2.09 6.83
C GLY A 177 8.48 -1.38 6.66
N PHE A 178 7.65 -1.76 5.69
CA PHE A 178 6.37 -1.11 5.47
C PHE A 178 5.34 -1.48 6.55
N ALA A 179 4.94 -0.51 7.37
CA ALA A 179 4.05 -0.72 8.51
C ALA A 179 2.66 -1.32 8.14
N PRO A 180 1.99 -0.90 7.05
CA PRO A 180 0.70 -1.48 6.65
C PRO A 180 0.75 -3.01 6.48
N CYS A 181 1.82 -3.53 5.86
CA CYS A 181 1.98 -4.98 5.73
C CYS A 181 2.18 -5.68 7.07
N ARG A 182 2.95 -5.08 7.99
CA ARG A 182 3.12 -5.61 9.35
C ARG A 182 1.80 -5.62 10.12
N TYR A 183 0.97 -4.58 10.01
CA TYR A 183 -0.37 -4.59 10.62
C TYR A 183 -1.22 -5.75 10.08
N ARG A 184 -1.29 -5.92 8.75
CA ARG A 184 -2.05 -7.03 8.14
C ARG A 184 -1.58 -8.40 8.63
N ILE A 185 -0.27 -8.65 8.66
CA ILE A 185 0.31 -9.90 9.20
C ILE A 185 -0.05 -10.07 10.68
N GLY A 186 0.14 -9.01 11.48
CA GLY A 186 -0.09 -9.03 12.92
C GLY A 186 -1.55 -9.37 13.26
N PHE A 187 -2.51 -8.72 12.61
CA PHE A 187 -3.94 -9.00 12.79
C PHE A 187 -4.33 -10.39 12.27
N TRP A 188 -3.74 -10.84 11.16
CA TRP A 188 -3.99 -12.19 10.66
C TRP A 188 -3.56 -13.24 11.68
N LEU A 189 -2.33 -13.14 12.19
CA LEU A 189 -1.76 -14.10 13.12
C LEU A 189 -2.42 -14.03 14.51
N SER A 190 -2.82 -12.84 14.98
CA SER A 190 -3.49 -12.67 16.27
C SER A 190 -4.90 -13.27 16.28
N ASN A 191 -5.51 -13.52 15.11
CA ASN A 191 -6.84 -14.12 15.00
C ASN A 191 -6.87 -15.64 15.24
N SER A 192 -5.74 -16.27 15.58
CA SER A 192 -5.67 -17.70 15.92
C SER A 192 -4.91 -17.91 17.22
N GLN A 193 -5.44 -18.76 18.10
CA GLN A 193 -4.78 -19.10 19.36
C GLN A 193 -3.38 -19.67 19.17
N LYS A 194 -3.15 -20.41 18.06
CA LYS A 194 -1.87 -21.03 17.75
C LYS A 194 -0.78 -20.01 17.41
N THR A 195 -1.14 -18.92 16.75
CA THR A 195 -0.22 -17.91 16.22
C THR A 195 -0.32 -16.58 16.96
N LEU A 196 -1.09 -16.53 18.05
CA LEU A 196 -1.38 -15.31 18.79
C LEU A 196 -0.11 -14.57 19.23
N GLN A 197 0.84 -15.29 19.84
CA GLN A 197 2.06 -14.66 20.33
C GLN A 197 2.88 -14.02 19.22
N ASP A 198 2.98 -14.67 18.07
CA ASP A 198 3.69 -14.14 16.91
C ASP A 198 2.96 -12.91 16.35
N GLY A 199 1.64 -12.98 16.23
CA GLY A 199 0.82 -11.85 15.80
C GLY A 199 0.98 -10.62 16.68
N LEU A 200 0.93 -10.79 18.00
CA LEU A 200 1.12 -9.67 18.94
C LEU A 200 2.53 -9.07 18.85
N LYS A 201 3.58 -9.88 18.67
CA LYS A 201 4.94 -9.36 18.46
C LYS A 201 5.04 -8.56 17.16
N VAL A 202 4.41 -9.03 16.09
CA VAL A 202 4.37 -8.30 14.81
C VAL A 202 3.61 -6.98 14.95
N LEU A 203 2.46 -6.97 15.64
CA LEU A 203 1.70 -5.74 15.92
C LEU A 203 2.53 -4.75 16.75
N GLN A 204 3.24 -5.21 17.77
CA GLN A 204 4.14 -4.37 18.56
C GLN A 204 5.23 -3.73 17.69
N ALA A 205 5.85 -4.51 16.79
CA ALA A 205 6.85 -4.01 15.86
C ALA A 205 6.24 -3.06 14.80
N ALA A 206 4.98 -3.25 14.40
CA ALA A 206 4.27 -2.37 13.48
C ALA A 206 4.03 -0.98 14.11
N ILE A 207 3.58 -0.94 15.37
CA ILE A 207 3.40 0.31 16.13
C ILE A 207 4.74 1.05 16.26
N ASP A 208 5.82 0.35 16.61
CA ASP A 208 7.14 0.98 16.75
C ASP A 208 7.62 1.63 15.46
N VAL A 209 7.46 0.96 14.30
CA VAL A 209 7.78 1.54 13.00
C VAL A 209 6.87 2.74 12.70
N ASN A 210 5.56 2.59 12.92
CA ASN A 210 4.58 3.63 12.64
C ASN A 210 4.87 4.93 13.40
N LEU A 211 5.21 4.83 14.69
CA LEU A 211 5.50 5.99 15.55
C LEU A 211 6.86 6.65 15.24
N LYS A 212 7.79 5.93 14.62
CA LYS A 212 9.14 6.45 14.29
C LYS A 212 9.20 7.12 12.93
N ASP A 213 8.27 6.81 12.03
CA ASP A 213 8.28 7.29 10.65
C ASP A 213 7.14 8.27 10.41
N THR A 214 7.49 9.55 10.32
CA THR A 214 6.53 10.66 10.18
C THR A 214 5.72 10.60 8.88
N ARG A 215 6.14 9.78 7.89
CA ARG A 215 5.37 9.57 6.66
C ARG A 215 4.02 8.89 6.92
N TYR A 216 3.84 8.23 8.07
CA TYR A 216 2.59 7.58 8.46
C TYR A 216 1.66 8.43 9.33
N GLU A 217 2.08 9.62 9.73
CA GLU A 217 1.28 10.53 10.54
C GLU A 217 -0.08 10.80 9.87
N ASP A 218 -1.17 10.61 10.63
CA ASP A 218 -2.56 10.71 10.19
C ASP A 218 -2.99 9.74 9.07
N LYS A 219 -2.13 8.81 8.63
CA LYS A 219 -2.44 7.83 7.57
C LYS A 219 -2.87 6.48 8.11
N LEU A 220 -2.31 6.05 9.24
CA LEU A 220 -2.50 4.71 9.78
C LEU A 220 -3.12 4.70 11.19
N ASP A 221 -3.74 5.80 11.61
CA ASP A 221 -4.27 5.97 12.97
C ASP A 221 -5.27 4.87 13.36
N GLY A 222 -6.16 4.48 12.44
CA GLY A 222 -7.10 3.39 12.67
C GLY A 222 -6.40 2.06 12.95
N ALA A 223 -5.42 1.69 12.12
CA ALA A 223 -4.62 0.48 12.29
C ALA A 223 -3.76 0.52 13.56
N LEU A 224 -3.18 1.68 13.88
CA LEU A 224 -2.43 1.95 15.10
C LEU A 224 -3.28 1.74 16.36
N VAL A 225 -4.48 2.33 16.39
CA VAL A 225 -5.43 2.20 17.51
C VAL A 225 -5.88 0.75 17.66
N ALA A 226 -6.27 0.08 16.57
CA ALA A 226 -6.69 -1.33 16.61
C ALA A 226 -5.56 -2.25 17.10
N ALA A 227 -4.32 -2.02 16.67
CA ALA A 227 -3.17 -2.79 17.12
C ALA A 227 -2.86 -2.55 18.61
N ALA A 228 -2.98 -1.30 19.06
CA ALA A 228 -2.80 -0.94 20.46
C ALA A 228 -3.89 -1.57 21.35
N GLN A 229 -5.13 -1.67 20.87
CA GLN A 229 -6.23 -2.37 21.55
C GLN A 229 -5.91 -3.86 21.72
N GLU A 230 -5.53 -4.53 20.63
CA GLU A 230 -5.12 -5.95 20.68
C GLU A 230 -3.98 -6.20 21.69
N LEU A 231 -2.98 -5.31 21.74
CA LEU A 231 -1.87 -5.42 22.70
C LEU A 231 -2.28 -5.10 24.13
N ALA A 232 -3.20 -4.15 24.34
CA ALA A 232 -3.70 -3.82 25.67
C ALA A 232 -4.56 -4.95 26.26
N GLU A 233 -5.32 -5.65 25.41
CA GLU A 233 -6.21 -6.73 25.82
C GLU A 233 -5.49 -8.07 25.97
N ARG A 234 -4.59 -8.39 25.03
CA ARG A 234 -4.02 -9.74 24.88
C ARG A 234 -2.51 -9.78 25.04
N GLY A 235 -1.85 -8.64 25.26
CA GLY A 235 -0.40 -8.52 25.41
C GLY A 235 0.22 -9.30 26.57
N GLY A 236 -0.58 -9.70 27.57
CA GLY A 236 -0.13 -10.64 28.60
C GLY A 236 0.40 -11.96 28.02
N ALA A 237 -0.10 -12.39 26.86
CA ALA A 237 0.36 -13.59 26.15
C ALA A 237 1.82 -13.50 25.67
N ILE A 238 2.37 -12.29 25.51
CA ILE A 238 3.77 -12.04 25.15
C ILE A 238 4.57 -11.44 26.32
N GLY A 239 4.02 -11.46 27.53
CA GLY A 239 4.70 -11.00 28.75
C GLY A 239 4.73 -9.49 28.94
N LEU A 240 3.81 -8.73 28.32
CA LEU A 240 3.69 -7.30 28.60
C LEU A 240 3.31 -7.05 30.06
N ASN A 241 4.00 -6.11 30.70
CA ASN A 241 3.68 -5.66 32.05
C ASN A 241 2.59 -4.59 32.05
N SER A 242 2.10 -4.22 33.25
CA SER A 242 1.08 -3.19 33.42
C SER A 242 1.47 -1.85 32.81
N ASP A 243 2.73 -1.46 32.95
CA ASP A 243 3.21 -0.15 32.51
C ASP A 243 3.17 -0.04 30.98
N THR A 244 3.58 -1.10 30.26
CA THR A 244 3.50 -1.16 28.80
C THR A 244 2.05 -1.22 28.31
N VAL A 245 1.18 -1.97 29.00
CA VAL A 245 -0.26 -1.98 28.69
C VAL A 245 -0.86 -0.58 28.86
N ASP A 246 -0.49 0.14 29.92
CA ASP A 246 -0.96 1.51 30.16
C ASP A 246 -0.41 2.51 29.13
N GLN A 247 0.78 2.26 28.56
CA GLN A 247 1.28 3.04 27.42
C GLN A 247 0.39 2.84 26.18
N TYR A 248 -0.01 1.61 25.86
CA TYR A 248 -0.94 1.37 24.75
C TYR A 248 -2.33 1.97 24.99
N ARG A 249 -2.84 1.94 26.23
CA ARG A 249 -4.10 2.62 26.58
C ARG A 249 -4.01 4.14 26.37
N LYS A 250 -2.91 4.77 26.77
CA LYS A 250 -2.68 6.20 26.51
C LYS A 250 -2.59 6.51 25.02
N LEU A 251 -1.97 5.62 24.24
CA LEU A 251 -1.90 5.75 22.79
C LEU A 251 -3.29 5.71 22.16
N ILE A 252 -4.14 4.76 22.57
CA ILE A 252 -5.55 4.69 22.13
C ILE A 252 -6.27 6.00 22.44
N ASP A 253 -6.15 6.52 23.66
CA ASP A 253 -6.80 7.77 24.08
C ASP A 253 -6.33 8.99 23.27
N GLN A 254 -5.02 9.08 23.00
CA GLN A 254 -4.43 10.18 22.23
C GLN A 254 -5.00 10.21 20.80
N TYR A 255 -4.99 9.08 20.11
CA TYR A 255 -5.38 9.01 18.71
C TYR A 255 -6.90 9.03 18.54
N SER A 256 -7.68 8.40 19.43
CA SER A 256 -9.15 8.45 19.37
C SER A 256 -9.71 9.87 19.56
N ARG A 257 -9.02 10.71 20.36
CA ARG A 257 -9.38 12.14 20.54
C ARG A 257 -8.99 13.00 19.35
N SER A 258 -7.92 12.65 18.63
CA SER A 258 -7.51 13.37 17.42
C SER A 258 -8.49 13.15 16.26
N THR A 259 -8.97 11.92 16.07
CA THR A 259 -10.02 11.60 15.08
C THR A 259 -11.33 12.34 15.38
N SER A 260 -11.67 12.53 16.66
CA SER A 260 -12.88 13.29 17.07
C SER A 260 -12.76 14.80 16.85
N ARG A 261 -11.55 15.35 16.71
CA ARG A 261 -11.32 16.77 16.41
C ARG A 261 -11.33 17.10 14.91
N LEU A 262 -11.13 16.10 14.05
CA LEU A 262 -11.17 16.25 12.59
C LEU A 262 -12.61 16.19 12.02
N VAL A 263 -13.60 15.84 12.85
CA VAL A 263 -15.01 15.68 12.47
C VAL A 263 -15.88 16.87 12.95
N ASN A 264 -15.29 17.85 13.65
CA ASN A 264 -15.92 19.11 14.08
C ASN A 264 -15.24 20.30 13.41
#